data_AF-A0A1V6E1T8-F1
#
_entry.id   AF-A0A1V6E1T8-F1
#
_cell.length_a   1.000
_cell.length_b   1.000
_cell.length_c   1.000
_cell.angle_alpha   90.00
_cell.angle_beta   90.00
_cell.angle_gamma   90.00
#
_symmetry.space_group_name_H-M   'P 1'
#
loop_
_entity.id
_entity.type
_entity.pdbx_description
1 polymer ?
#
loop_
_entity_poly.entity_id
_entity_poly.type
_entity_poly.pdbx_seq_one_letter_code
_entity_poly.pdbx_strand_id
1 'polypeptide(L)' 'MPRALTPPMESENDEQVFLRDLVKASRQKCHAVKWVDRDGSERITMLTQADLGRLNALAQAKKISKSEVLRQAAFQPVQR' A
#
# COMPACT_ATOMS: atom_id res chain seq x y z
N MET A 1 -20.20 -41.91 -12.55
CA MET A 1 -20.23 -41.01 -11.38
C MET A 1 -19.09 -40.00 -11.53
N PRO A 2 -19.33 -38.69 -11.67
CA PRO A 2 -18.23 -37.74 -11.69
C PRO A 2 -17.69 -37.61 -10.25
N ARG A 3 -16.40 -37.90 -10.10
CA ARG A 3 -15.64 -37.72 -8.86
C ARG A 3 -15.62 -36.22 -8.56
N ALA A 4 -16.27 -35.81 -7.47
CA ALA A 4 -16.11 -34.45 -6.96
C ALA A 4 -14.61 -34.19 -6.78
N LEU A 5 -14.10 -33.17 -7.46
CA LEU A 5 -12.81 -32.57 -7.16
C LEU A 5 -12.95 -31.92 -5.78
N THR A 6 -12.73 -32.68 -4.72
CA THR A 6 -12.37 -32.08 -3.43
C THR A 6 -11.12 -31.24 -3.68
N PRO A 7 -11.12 -29.93 -3.38
CA PRO A 7 -9.89 -29.16 -3.42
C PRO A 7 -8.91 -29.79 -2.42
N PRO A 8 -7.62 -29.90 -2.76
CA PRO A 8 -6.65 -30.55 -1.90
C PRO A 8 -6.57 -29.82 -0.55
N MET A 9 -6.51 -30.59 0.54
CA MET A 9 -6.21 -30.20 1.92
C MET A 9 -4.82 -29.51 2.10
N GLU A 10 -4.24 -28.94 1.04
CA GLU A 10 -3.14 -27.98 1.14
C GLU A 10 -3.64 -26.58 1.49
N SER A 11 -4.95 -26.33 1.34
CA SER A 11 -5.55 -25.00 1.45
C SER A 11 -5.85 -24.52 2.86
N GLU A 12 -6.07 -25.40 3.86
CA GLU A 12 -6.51 -24.94 5.19
C GLU A 12 -5.40 -24.20 5.95
N ASN A 13 -4.16 -24.67 5.86
CA ASN A 13 -3.03 -24.01 6.50
C ASN A 13 -2.70 -22.69 5.79
N ASP A 14 -2.73 -22.67 4.46
CA ASP A 14 -2.48 -21.46 3.67
C ASP A 14 -3.58 -20.41 3.84
N GLU A 15 -4.84 -20.85 3.91
CA GLU A 15 -5.98 -19.98 4.19
C GLU A 15 -5.90 -19.39 5.60
N GLN A 16 -5.57 -20.20 6.62
CA GLN A 16 -5.40 -19.70 7.98
C GLN A 16 -4.20 -18.73 8.10
N VAL A 17 -3.10 -19.00 7.39
CA VAL A 17 -1.94 -18.09 7.32
C VAL A 17 -2.34 -16.78 6.66
N PHE A 18 -3.05 -16.82 5.53
CA PHE A 18 -3.56 -15.64 4.84
C PHE A 18 -4.49 -14.82 5.75
N LEU A 19 -5.47 -15.46 6.40
CA LEU A 19 -6.42 -14.77 7.28
C LEU A 19 -5.71 -14.13 8.49
N ARG A 20 -4.73 -14.82 9.08
CA ARG A 20 -3.93 -14.27 10.17
C ARG A 20 -3.13 -13.05 9.72
N ASP A 21 -2.51 -13.11 8.56
CA ASP A 21 -1.69 -12.02 8.05
C ASP A 21 -2.56 -10.84 7.55
N LEU A 22 -3.74 -11.12 7.02
CA LEU A 22 -4.78 -10.13 6.72
C LEU A 22 -5.21 -9.39 7.98
N VAL A 23 -5.52 -10.10 9.07
CA VAL A 23 -5.90 -9.48 10.36
C VAL A 23 -4.74 -8.66 10.93
N LYS A 24 -3.50 -9.15 10.86
CA LYS A 24 -2.31 -8.37 11.27
C LYS A 24 -2.19 -7.09 10.46
N ALA A 25 -2.28 -7.17 9.13
CA ALA A 25 -2.21 -6.02 8.24
C ALA A 25 -3.33 -5.01 8.51
N SER A 26 -4.57 -5.48 8.72
CA SER A 26 -5.72 -4.64 9.05
C SER A 26 -5.55 -3.87 10.37
N ARG A 27 -4.82 -4.41 11.34
CA ARG A 27 -4.53 -3.73 12.62
C ARG A 27 -3.38 -2.73 12.51
N GLN A 28 -2.61 -2.74 11.42
CA GLN A 28 -1.54 -1.77 11.23
C GLN A 28 -2.13 -0.38 11.01
N LYS A 29 -1.71 0.56 11.84
CA LYS A 29 -2.14 1.96 11.71
C LYS A 29 -1.53 2.54 10.44
N CYS A 30 -2.37 2.77 9.44
CA CYS A 30 -1.99 3.48 8.24
C CYS A 30 -2.12 5.00 8.45
N HIS A 31 -1.23 5.74 7.81
CA HIS A 31 -1.19 7.19 7.85
C HIS A 31 -1.71 7.76 6.54
N ALA A 32 -2.81 8.50 6.61
CA ALA A 32 -3.37 9.20 5.47
C ALA A 32 -2.54 10.45 5.15
N VAL A 33 -2.04 10.55 3.92
CA VAL A 33 -1.41 11.76 3.38
C VAL A 33 -2.27 12.29 2.24
N LYS A 34 -2.83 13.48 2.43
CA LYS A 34 -3.57 14.19 1.39
C LYS A 34 -2.62 14.92 0.46
N TRP A 35 -2.88 14.89 -0.84
CA TRP A 35 -2.11 15.60 -1.85
C TRP A 35 -2.96 15.81 -3.11
N VAL A 36 -2.50 16.67 -4.01
CA VAL A 36 -3.21 16.97 -5.26
C VAL A 36 -2.37 16.45 -6.42
N ASP A 37 -2.97 15.60 -7.24
CA ASP A 37 -2.33 14.94 -8.38
C ASP A 37 -2.18 15.91 -9.58
N ARG A 38 -1.52 15.44 -10.64
CA ARG A 38 -1.20 16.20 -11.88
C ARG A 38 -2.43 16.75 -12.61
N ASP A 39 -3.57 16.10 -12.46
CA ASP A 39 -4.87 16.48 -13.04
C ASP A 39 -5.65 17.46 -12.16
N GLY A 40 -5.10 17.85 -11.01
CA GLY A 40 -5.78 18.69 -10.02
C GLY A 40 -6.70 17.93 -9.08
N SER A 41 -6.80 16.60 -9.21
CA SER A 41 -7.64 15.78 -8.33
C SER A 41 -7.03 15.65 -6.94
N GLU A 42 -7.84 15.81 -5.89
CA GLU A 42 -7.43 15.48 -4.54
C GLU A 42 -7.30 13.96 -4.38
N ARG A 43 -6.17 13.52 -3.82
CA ARG A 43 -5.87 12.12 -3.52
C ARG A 43 -5.48 11.96 -2.06
N ILE A 44 -5.77 10.77 -1.54
CA ILE A 44 -5.31 10.33 -0.23
C ILE A 44 -4.52 9.05 -0.43
N THR A 45 -3.25 9.07 -0.03
CA THR A 45 -2.42 7.88 -0.01
C THR A 45 -2.32 7.37 1.42
N MET A 46 -2.70 6.11 1.63
CA MET A 46 -2.55 5.42 2.91
C MET A 46 -1.17 4.78 2.98
N LEU A 47 -0.35 5.18 3.94
CA LEU A 47 1.02 4.71 4.09
C LEU A 47 1.17 3.89 5.37
N THR A 48 1.94 2.80 5.29
CA THR A 48 2.44 2.16 6.51
C THR A 48 3.38 3.11 7.26
N GLN A 49 3.66 2.84 8.54
CA GLN A 49 4.64 3.62 9.29
C GLN A 49 6.04 3.60 8.63
N ALA A 50 6.43 2.47 8.03
CA ALA A 50 7.70 2.33 7.33
C ALA A 50 7.76 3.23 6.08
N ASP A 51 6.69 3.23 5.28
CA ASP A 51 6.58 4.08 4.10
C ASP A 51 6.51 5.56 4.46
N LEU A 52 5.80 5.90 5.53
CA LEU A 52 5.75 7.27 6.04
C LEU A 52 7.15 7.75 6.46
N GLY A 53 7.94 6.89 7.12
CA GLY A 53 9.33 7.19 7.48
C GLY A 53 10.19 7.49 6.26
N ARG A 54 10.09 6.65 5.22
CA ARG A 54 10.80 6.87 3.94
C ARG A 54 10.38 8.17 3.27
N LEU A 55 9.06 8.44 3.20
CA LEU A 55 8.54 9.66 2.61
C LEU A 55 8.98 10.91 3.38
N ASN A 56 8.98 10.86 4.72
CA ASN A 56 9.48 11.94 5.56
C ASN A 56 10.98 12.22 5.28
N ALA A 57 11.81 11.18 5.17
CA ALA A 57 13.23 11.35 4.87
C ALA A 57 13.46 12.01 3.51
N LEU A 58 12.70 11.60 2.48
CA LEU A 58 12.74 12.23 1.15
C LEU A 58 12.29 13.70 1.18
N ALA A 59 11.19 13.98 1.88
CA ALA A 59 10.66 15.32 2.04
C ALA A 59 11.70 16.25 2.72
N GLN A 60 12.35 15.77 3.79
CA GLN A 60 13.41 16.49 4.48
C GLN A 60 14.63 16.72 3.59
N ALA A 61 15.12 15.68 2.90
CA ALA A 61 16.28 15.79 2.01
C ALA A 61 16.07 16.82 0.89
N LYS A 62 14.84 16.89 0.35
CA LYS A 62 14.46 17.84 -0.70
C LYS A 62 13.96 19.19 -0.16
N LYS A 63 13.80 19.34 1.16
CA LYS A 63 13.20 20.52 1.84
C LYS A 63 11.82 20.91 1.28
N ILE A 64 11.00 19.91 0.98
CA ILE A 64 9.62 20.09 0.48
C ILE A 64 8.63 19.31 1.34
N SER A 65 7.33 19.55 1.16
CA SER A 65 6.29 18.81 1.87
C SER A 65 6.12 17.39 1.33
N LYS A 66 5.59 16.48 2.16
CA LYS A 66 5.23 15.11 1.74
C LYS A 66 4.28 15.08 0.55
N SER A 67 3.29 15.97 0.56
CA SER A 67 2.31 16.09 -0.51
C SER A 67 2.97 16.51 -1.83
N GLU A 68 3.96 17.40 -1.76
CA GLU A 68 4.74 17.82 -2.93
C GLU A 68 5.66 16.70 -3.44
N VAL A 69 6.24 15.88 -2.55
CA VAL A 69 6.99 14.68 -2.97
C VAL A 69 6.10 13.71 -3.75
N LEU A 70 4.87 13.46 -3.26
CA LEU A 70 3.91 12.57 -3.93
C LEU A 70 3.48 13.15 -5.29
N ARG A 71 3.24 14.46 -5.34
CA ARG A 71 2.95 15.17 -6.59
C ARG A 71 4.08 15.01 -7.60
N GLN A 72 5.33 15.27 -7.22
CA GLN A 72 6.49 15.10 -8.10
C GLN A 72 6.66 13.65 -8.56
N ALA A 73 6.39 12.69 -7.68
CA ALA A 73 6.43 11.27 -8.02
C ALA A 73 5.39 10.90 -9.09
N ALA A 74 4.21 11.54 -9.10
CA ALA A 74 3.16 11.29 -10.10
C ALA A 74 3.53 11.76 -11.52
N PHE A 75 4.54 12.61 -11.67
CA PHE A 75 5.09 13.01 -12.97
C PHE A 75 6.19 12.05 -13.47
N GLN A 76 6.64 11.09 -12.65
CA GLN A 76 7.64 10.12 -13.08
C GLN A 76 7.02 9.13 -14.09
N PRO A 77 7.70 8.83 -15.21
CA PRO A 77 7.22 7.84 -16.14
C PRO A 77 7.21 6.46 -15.49
N VAL A 78 6.08 5.75 -15.57
CA VAL A 78 5.99 4.36 -15.14
C VAL A 78 6.73 3.52 -16.16
N GLN A 79 7.90 2.98 -15.78
CA GLN A 79 8.53 1.93 -16.60
C GLN A 79 7.60 0.71 -16.57
N ARG A 80 7.15 0.28 -17.75
CA ARG A 80 6.26 -0.87 -17.94
C ARG A 80 7.06 -2.16 -18.01
#